data_AF-A0AAU4AJP5-F1
#
_entry.id   AF-A0AAU4AJP5-F1
#
_cell.length_a   1.000
_cell.length_b   1.000
_cell.length_c   1.000
_cell.angle_alpha   90.00
_cell.angle_beta   90.00
_cell.angle_gamma   90.00
#
_symmetry.space_group_name_H-M   'P 1'
#
loop_
_entity.id
_entity.type
_entity.pdbx_description
1 polymer ?
#
loop_
_entity_poly.entity_id
_entity_poly.type
_entity_poly.pdbx_seq_one_letter_code
_entity_poly.pdbx_strand_id
1 'polypeptide(L)'
;MSLHTVEPEIATGETAALFTATHRALGVIPNLARVMANSPAVLKGYLGVVTTLSAEGTLPADVRESIALLVAQENGSDYCLSVHAFRGTVVAGLSAAEATSARRGKADDPWAAAVLELAAATVRDRGTVADEQLAAARRAGLSDGQIVEVIAHVALNVFTNYLATAARIDVDWPLVRHTDWTNAPSTRNAPSIRPTPDSTTKAITLPTSAQVNPLQHVSAAEAIAWHRVVAASTAHDLPGVPVPDPGQVHAQLTQPALGSRRLMWLATGTDGLPIGVAALRVFTSAGQEHLAELELHVDPAHRRLGTGSLLLSAVVAACRAESRRSLIATAAADGPGEAFSGRRGFRRALALSHLVLRLDETDGADLLRIADAKHPGYRLTGWTGTVPDDLAAAFAAAKNAMNDMPVGDLDYGSVAWDADRVRAMAAVVADRGDTLLTVAAVHDSGSMAGYTEILIPRGAPPRVQQYDTAVVPEHRGHGLGLWVKAAMANRLRAEYPAVVEIETDNADDNVHMLAVNHRLGFRSYRRTCELQLDVPAT
;
A
#
# COMPACT_ATOMS: atom_id res chain seq x y z
N MET A 1 19.94 3.73 10.01
CA MET A 1 20.79 4.56 10.89
C MET A 1 19.95 4.99 12.10
N SER A 2 20.46 4.89 13.33
CA SER A 2 19.79 5.38 14.55
C SER A 2 19.97 6.90 14.69
N LEU A 3 19.07 7.58 15.39
CA LEU A 3 19.26 9.00 15.70
C LEU A 3 20.41 9.16 16.70
N HIS A 4 21.13 10.27 16.61
CA HIS A 4 22.18 10.62 17.57
C HIS A 4 21.60 10.69 19.00
N THR A 5 22.36 10.26 20.01
CA THR A 5 22.02 10.40 21.42
C THR A 5 22.86 11.50 22.05
N VAL A 6 22.23 12.47 22.72
CA VAL A 6 22.99 13.49 23.45
C VAL A 6 23.43 12.93 24.79
N GLU A 7 24.74 12.92 25.03
CA GLU A 7 25.35 12.48 26.29
C GLU A 7 25.14 13.53 27.40
N PRO A 8 24.51 13.19 28.53
CA PRO A 8 24.26 14.14 29.62
C PRO A 8 25.50 14.82 30.18
N GLU A 9 26.65 14.13 30.18
CA GLU A 9 27.91 14.58 30.80
C GLU A 9 28.55 15.75 30.04
N ILE A 10 28.28 15.86 28.73
CA ILE A 10 28.85 16.90 27.87
C ILE A 10 27.79 17.93 27.42
N ALA A 11 26.53 17.75 27.82
CA ALA A 11 25.47 18.69 27.52
C ALA A 11 25.73 20.03 28.22
N THR A 12 25.46 21.12 27.51
CA THR A 12 25.61 22.50 28.03
C THR A 12 24.33 23.30 27.80
N GLY A 13 24.21 24.47 28.44
CA GLY A 13 23.09 25.39 28.24
C GLY A 13 21.72 24.79 28.60
N GLU A 14 20.71 25.05 27.77
CA GLU A 14 19.31 24.60 28.00
C GLU A 14 19.20 23.08 28.09
N THR A 15 19.95 22.32 27.28
CA THR A 15 19.90 20.85 27.28
C THR A 15 20.35 20.26 28.62
N ALA A 16 21.40 20.80 29.24
CA ALA A 16 21.86 20.35 30.56
C ALA A 16 20.81 20.62 31.66
N ALA A 17 20.14 21.78 31.59
CA ALA A 17 19.05 22.13 32.50
C ALA A 17 17.85 21.18 32.32
N LEU A 18 17.51 20.83 31.07
CA LEU A 18 16.44 19.88 30.76
C LEU A 18 16.77 18.45 31.22
N PHE A 19 18.02 18.01 31.12
CA PHE A 19 18.44 16.73 31.68
C PHE A 19 18.35 16.70 33.21
N THR A 20 18.75 17.78 33.88
CA THR A 20 18.56 17.92 35.33
C THR A 20 17.07 17.86 35.71
N ALA A 21 16.21 18.52 34.95
CA ALA A 21 14.76 18.47 35.15
C ALA A 21 14.20 17.07 34.87
N THR A 22 14.70 16.37 33.85
CA THR A 22 14.33 14.99 33.53
C THR A 22 14.65 14.04 34.67
N HIS A 23 15.89 14.09 35.19
CA HIS A 23 16.30 13.28 36.32
C HIS A 23 15.44 13.55 37.55
N ARG A 24 15.09 14.82 37.81
CA ARG A 24 14.20 15.18 38.93
C ARG A 24 12.80 14.61 38.76
N ALA A 25 12.25 14.67 37.55
CA ALA A 25 10.87 14.24 37.28
C ALA A 25 10.73 12.71 37.20
N LEU A 26 11.72 12.01 36.64
CA LEU A 26 11.63 10.59 36.32
C LEU A 26 12.55 9.70 37.18
N GLY A 27 13.44 10.29 37.97
CA GLY A 27 14.46 9.60 38.76
C GLY A 27 15.70 9.18 37.95
N VAL A 28 15.64 9.25 36.63
CA VAL A 28 16.71 8.88 35.69
C VAL A 28 16.66 9.76 34.43
N ILE A 29 17.73 9.76 33.63
CA ILE A 29 17.73 10.33 32.27
C ILE A 29 17.69 9.16 31.27
N PRO A 30 16.51 8.76 30.78
CA PRO A 30 16.39 7.60 29.91
C PRO A 30 16.93 7.89 28.50
N ASN A 31 17.27 6.83 27.74
CA ASN A 31 17.73 6.99 26.35
C ASN A 31 16.73 7.76 25.47
N LEU A 32 15.43 7.64 25.73
CA LEU A 32 14.41 8.46 25.07
C LEU A 32 14.62 9.97 25.29
N ALA A 33 14.95 10.40 26.52
CA ALA A 33 15.24 11.80 26.79
C ALA A 33 16.54 12.26 26.11
N ARG A 34 17.56 11.38 26.05
CA ARG A 34 18.82 11.63 25.34
C ARG A 34 18.62 11.81 23.83
N VAL A 35 17.68 11.08 23.23
CA VAL A 35 17.27 11.27 21.83
C VAL A 35 16.45 12.54 21.66
N MET A 36 15.48 12.82 22.54
CA MET A 36 14.71 14.06 22.48
C MET A 36 15.59 15.31 22.62
N ALA A 37 16.69 15.24 23.36
CA ALA A 37 17.63 16.33 23.58
C ALA A 37 18.32 16.85 22.30
N ASN A 38 18.26 16.14 21.17
CA ASN A 38 18.63 16.72 19.86
C ASN A 38 17.73 17.91 19.49
N SER A 39 16.55 18.01 20.09
CA SER A 39 15.69 19.19 20.06
C SER A 39 15.27 19.56 21.49
N PRO A 40 15.95 20.53 22.14
CA PRO A 40 15.60 21.00 23.48
C PRO A 40 14.13 21.41 23.61
N ALA A 41 13.55 21.97 22.55
CA ALA A 41 12.13 22.31 22.49
C ALA A 41 11.22 21.07 22.67
N VAL A 42 11.58 19.94 22.05
CA VAL A 42 10.84 18.68 22.18
C VAL A 42 10.97 18.10 23.59
N LEU A 43 12.19 18.04 24.13
CA LEU A 43 12.42 17.53 25.48
C LEU A 43 11.69 18.39 26.53
N LYS A 44 11.72 19.72 26.37
CA LYS A 44 10.98 20.66 27.23
C LYS A 44 9.47 20.45 27.16
N GLY A 45 8.91 20.31 25.95
CA GLY A 45 7.49 20.04 25.75
C GLY A 45 7.06 18.72 26.38
N TYR A 46 7.82 17.65 26.15
CA TYR A 46 7.58 16.35 26.76
C TYR A 46 7.58 16.43 28.29
N LEU A 47 8.61 17.04 28.89
CA LEU A 47 8.67 17.20 30.35
C LEU A 47 7.49 17.99 30.88
N GLY A 48 7.12 19.10 30.22
CA GLY A 48 5.95 19.90 30.61
C GLY A 48 4.68 19.04 30.68
N VAL A 49 4.36 18.32 29.61
CA VAL A 49 3.16 17.46 29.56
C VAL A 49 3.22 16.37 30.62
N VAL A 50 4.34 15.65 30.75
CA VAL A 50 4.48 14.55 31.72
C VAL A 50 4.34 15.08 33.14
N THR A 51 5.04 16.16 33.50
CA THR A 51 5.01 16.68 34.88
C THR A 51 3.66 17.29 35.24
N THR A 52 3.02 18.02 34.32
CA THR A 52 1.73 18.65 34.58
C THR A 52 0.62 17.61 34.68
N LEU A 53 0.52 16.66 33.75
CA LEU A 53 -0.46 15.57 33.86
C LEU A 53 -0.21 14.71 35.11
N SER A 54 1.05 14.55 35.51
CA SER A 54 1.37 13.77 36.72
C SER A 54 0.94 14.45 38.02
N ALA A 55 1.13 15.77 38.11
CA ALA A 55 0.91 16.56 39.32
C ALA A 55 -0.50 17.13 39.46
N GLU A 56 -1.13 17.52 38.35
CA GLU A 56 -2.41 18.22 38.32
C GLU A 56 -3.55 17.36 37.76
N GLY A 57 -3.23 16.28 37.03
CA GLY A 57 -4.21 15.34 36.51
C GLY A 57 -4.92 14.54 37.60
N THR A 58 -6.14 14.11 37.29
CA THR A 58 -7.03 13.38 38.19
C THR A 58 -7.00 11.87 37.99
N LEU A 59 -6.38 11.38 36.91
CA LEU A 59 -6.18 9.93 36.71
C LEU A 59 -5.13 9.35 37.68
N PRO A 60 -5.46 8.28 38.43
CA PRO A 60 -4.53 7.57 39.30
C PRO A 60 -3.28 7.03 38.57
N ALA A 61 -2.15 6.93 39.28
CA ALA A 61 -0.86 6.59 38.67
C ALA A 61 -0.85 5.20 38.00
N ASP A 62 -1.46 4.21 38.64
CA ASP A 62 -1.66 2.85 38.14
C ASP A 62 -2.51 2.81 36.86
N VAL A 63 -3.54 3.65 36.77
CA VAL A 63 -4.37 3.80 35.57
C VAL A 63 -3.61 4.49 34.44
N ARG A 64 -2.81 5.53 34.75
CA ARG A 64 -1.95 6.21 33.76
C ARG A 64 -0.93 5.24 33.15
N GLU A 65 -0.28 4.42 33.98
CA GLU A 65 0.67 3.41 33.50
C GLU A 65 -0.06 2.26 32.75
N SER A 66 -1.29 1.91 33.14
CA SER A 66 -2.12 0.93 32.41
C SER A 66 -2.50 1.41 31.00
N ILE A 67 -2.85 2.69 30.84
CA ILE A 67 -3.05 3.32 29.52
C ILE A 67 -1.76 3.23 28.70
N ALA A 68 -0.61 3.55 29.31
CA ALA A 68 0.67 3.54 28.62
C ALA A 68 1.07 2.13 28.15
N LEU A 69 0.86 1.10 28.98
CA LEU A 69 1.05 -0.31 28.64
C LEU A 69 0.18 -0.76 27.47
N LEU A 70 -1.10 -0.40 27.48
CA LEU A 70 -2.04 -0.67 26.39
C LEU A 70 -1.57 -0.01 25.09
N VAL A 71 -1.26 1.29 25.13
CA VAL A 71 -0.87 2.06 23.94
C VAL A 71 0.45 1.53 23.36
N ALA A 72 1.44 1.22 24.21
CA ALA A 72 2.70 0.63 23.78
C ALA A 72 2.50 -0.76 23.14
N GLN A 73 1.58 -1.57 23.66
CA GLN A 73 1.24 -2.87 23.08
C GLN A 73 0.57 -2.72 21.70
N GLU A 74 -0.39 -1.81 21.56
CA GLU A 74 -1.11 -1.55 20.30
C GLU A 74 -0.19 -0.97 19.22
N ASN A 75 0.78 -0.13 19.62
CA ASN A 75 1.77 0.45 18.70
C ASN A 75 3.00 -0.44 18.45
N GLY A 76 3.13 -1.58 19.14
CA GLY A 76 4.28 -2.49 18.98
C GLY A 76 5.62 -1.89 19.44
N SER A 77 5.62 -1.05 20.47
CA SER A 77 6.83 -0.38 20.96
C SER A 77 7.46 -1.10 22.16
N ASP A 78 8.48 -1.93 21.92
CA ASP A 78 9.18 -2.70 22.98
C ASP A 78 9.83 -1.80 24.03
N TYR A 79 10.41 -0.66 23.61
CA TYR A 79 11.02 0.30 24.53
C TYR A 79 10.00 0.88 25.50
N CYS A 80 8.89 1.40 24.98
CA CYS A 80 7.85 2.01 25.80
C CYS A 80 7.13 0.96 26.64
N LEU A 81 6.92 -0.24 26.10
CA LEU A 81 6.33 -1.33 26.86
C LEU A 81 7.22 -1.75 28.05
N SER A 82 8.54 -1.77 27.87
CA SER A 82 9.50 -2.12 28.92
C SER A 82 9.53 -1.08 30.04
N VAL A 83 9.56 0.22 29.71
CA VAL A 83 9.52 1.28 30.73
C VAL A 83 8.21 1.31 31.50
N HIS A 84 7.07 1.17 30.82
CA HIS A 84 5.76 1.23 31.46
C HIS A 84 5.44 -0.06 32.24
N ALA A 85 6.01 -1.21 31.85
CA ALA A 85 5.96 -2.41 32.68
C ALA A 85 6.77 -2.24 33.98
N PHE A 86 7.97 -1.68 33.89
CA PHE A 86 8.79 -1.38 35.07
C PHE A 86 8.12 -0.33 35.96
N ARG A 87 7.69 0.81 35.41
CA ARG A 87 7.03 1.88 36.18
C ARG A 87 5.70 1.44 36.74
N GLY A 88 4.87 0.74 35.96
CA GLY A 88 3.61 0.20 36.40
C GLY A 88 3.75 -0.68 37.64
N THR A 89 4.73 -1.60 37.64
CA THR A 89 4.92 -2.56 38.73
C THR A 89 5.73 -2.00 39.92
N VAL A 90 6.76 -1.20 39.66
CA VAL A 90 7.70 -0.73 40.69
C VAL A 90 7.29 0.61 41.29
N VAL A 91 6.66 1.49 40.51
CA VAL A 91 6.34 2.87 40.92
C VAL A 91 4.84 3.03 41.18
N ALA A 92 3.99 2.49 40.32
CA ALA A 92 2.54 2.67 40.41
C ALA A 92 1.80 1.57 41.17
N GLY A 93 2.48 0.47 41.51
CA GLY A 93 1.95 -0.60 42.37
C GLY A 93 1.07 -1.64 41.68
N LEU A 94 1.07 -1.70 40.33
CA LEU A 94 0.40 -2.77 39.59
C LEU A 94 1.06 -4.12 39.90
N SER A 95 0.27 -5.16 40.13
CA SER A 95 0.78 -6.53 40.07
C SER A 95 1.22 -6.88 38.64
N ALA A 96 2.07 -7.90 38.49
CA ALA A 96 2.45 -8.42 37.17
C ALA A 96 1.24 -8.88 36.34
N ALA A 97 0.19 -9.39 37.01
CA ALA A 97 -1.05 -9.83 36.38
C ALA A 97 -1.88 -8.64 35.86
N GLU A 98 -1.99 -7.57 36.64
CA GLU A 98 -2.67 -6.34 36.22
C GLU A 98 -1.92 -5.66 35.07
N ALA A 99 -0.59 -5.54 35.16
CA ALA A 99 0.23 -5.00 34.08
C ALA A 99 0.07 -5.81 32.77
N THR A 100 -0.04 -7.14 32.88
CA THR A 100 -0.29 -8.01 31.71
C THR A 100 -1.72 -7.85 31.17
N SER A 101 -2.71 -7.66 32.05
CA SER A 101 -4.11 -7.46 31.67
C SER A 101 -4.33 -6.09 31.02
N ALA A 102 -3.67 -5.06 31.52
CA ALA A 102 -3.70 -3.70 30.98
C ALA A 102 -3.26 -3.67 29.51
N ARG A 103 -2.27 -4.48 29.11
CA ARG A 103 -1.86 -4.64 27.69
C ARG A 103 -3.00 -5.11 26.77
N ARG A 104 -4.06 -5.73 27.31
CA ARG A 104 -5.27 -6.16 26.57
C ARG A 104 -6.40 -5.14 26.64
N GLY A 105 -6.20 -4.02 27.34
CA GLY A 105 -7.24 -3.07 27.70
C GLY A 105 -8.21 -3.63 28.74
N LYS A 106 -7.73 -4.48 29.66
CA LYS A 106 -8.54 -5.08 30.73
C LYS A 106 -8.06 -4.63 32.10
N ALA A 107 -9.02 -4.39 32.99
CA ALA A 107 -8.81 -4.15 34.41
C ALA A 107 -9.96 -4.80 35.20
N ASP A 108 -9.70 -5.17 36.47
CA ASP A 108 -10.72 -5.76 37.34
C ASP A 108 -11.68 -4.69 37.89
N ASP A 109 -11.18 -3.48 38.16
CA ASP A 109 -12.01 -2.35 38.53
C ASP A 109 -12.83 -1.86 37.31
N PRO A 110 -14.18 -1.78 37.41
CA PRO A 110 -15.03 -1.39 36.29
C PRO A 110 -14.76 0.02 35.75
N TRP A 111 -14.35 0.95 36.62
CA TRP A 111 -14.05 2.32 36.20
C TRP A 111 -12.73 2.36 35.41
N ALA A 112 -11.68 1.71 35.89
CA ALA A 112 -10.42 1.54 35.16
C ALA A 112 -10.61 0.75 33.86
N ALA A 113 -11.49 -0.24 33.83
CA ALA A 113 -11.82 -0.97 32.61
C ALA A 113 -12.45 -0.05 31.55
N ALA A 114 -13.36 0.85 31.96
CA ALA A 114 -13.94 1.85 31.05
C ALA A 114 -12.91 2.89 30.58
N VAL A 115 -11.96 3.29 31.44
CA VAL A 115 -10.81 4.12 31.05
C VAL A 115 -9.98 3.42 29.98
N LEU A 116 -9.64 2.14 30.17
CA LEU A 116 -8.85 1.38 29.21
C LEU A 116 -9.61 1.06 27.93
N GLU A 117 -10.93 0.90 27.98
CA GLU A 117 -11.76 0.75 26.78
C GLU A 117 -11.76 2.05 25.95
N LEU A 118 -11.92 3.20 26.60
CA LEU A 118 -11.79 4.51 25.95
C LEU A 118 -10.38 4.71 25.38
N ALA A 119 -9.34 4.38 26.14
CA ALA A 119 -7.95 4.47 25.66
C ALA A 119 -7.68 3.54 24.47
N ALA A 120 -8.21 2.31 24.51
CA ALA A 120 -8.10 1.32 23.44
C ALA A 120 -8.78 1.82 22.17
N ALA A 121 -10.00 2.36 22.28
CA ALA A 121 -10.69 2.99 21.18
C ALA A 121 -9.86 4.15 20.61
N THR A 122 -9.41 5.05 21.48
CA THR A 122 -8.62 6.22 21.08
C THR A 122 -7.33 5.82 20.34
N VAL A 123 -6.58 4.80 20.79
CA VAL A 123 -5.35 4.39 20.10
C VAL A 123 -5.63 3.61 18.81
N ARG A 124 -6.56 2.65 18.82
CA ARG A 124 -6.87 1.78 17.68
C ARG A 124 -7.49 2.57 16.52
N ASP A 125 -8.34 3.52 16.85
CA ASP A 125 -9.04 4.39 15.90
C ASP A 125 -8.39 5.77 15.76
N ARG A 126 -7.15 5.91 16.24
CA ARG A 126 -6.25 7.06 16.04
C ARG A 126 -6.88 8.41 16.43
N GLY A 127 -7.52 8.47 17.59
CA GLY A 127 -8.17 9.65 18.15
C GLY A 127 -9.66 9.76 17.80
N THR A 128 -10.17 8.91 16.90
CA THR A 128 -11.61 8.86 16.61
C THR A 128 -12.30 8.06 17.70
N VAL A 129 -13.04 8.74 18.57
CA VAL A 129 -13.85 8.12 19.62
C VAL A 129 -15.32 8.35 19.29
N ALA A 130 -16.10 7.28 19.16
CA ALA A 130 -17.53 7.37 18.85
C ALA A 130 -18.33 7.94 20.04
N ASP A 131 -19.45 8.58 19.76
CA ASP A 131 -20.33 9.14 20.80
C ASP A 131 -20.79 8.07 21.79
N GLU A 132 -20.98 6.83 21.33
CA GLU A 132 -21.34 5.70 22.17
C GLU A 132 -20.24 5.35 23.18
N GLN A 133 -18.97 5.48 22.79
CA GLN A 133 -17.80 5.21 23.65
C GLN A 133 -17.63 6.34 24.67
N LEU A 134 -17.82 7.60 24.27
CA LEU A 134 -17.84 8.74 25.20
C LEU A 134 -19.01 8.63 26.19
N ALA A 135 -20.20 8.22 25.71
CA ALA A 135 -21.35 7.98 26.56
C ALA A 135 -21.14 6.79 27.50
N ALA A 136 -20.46 5.73 27.05
CA ALA A 136 -20.10 4.59 27.89
C ALA A 136 -19.12 5.00 29.00
N ALA A 137 -18.09 5.78 28.68
CA ALA A 137 -17.17 6.35 29.65
C ALA A 137 -17.91 7.20 30.72
N ARG A 138 -18.83 8.07 30.28
CA ARG A 138 -19.65 8.86 31.21
C ARG A 138 -20.56 8.00 32.09
N ARG A 139 -21.18 6.97 31.53
CA ARG A 139 -22.00 6.01 32.30
C ARG A 139 -21.17 5.24 33.33
N ALA A 140 -19.90 4.97 33.03
CA ALA A 140 -18.95 4.37 33.97
C ALA A 140 -18.46 5.35 35.04
N GLY A 141 -18.80 6.64 34.94
CA GLY A 141 -18.49 7.67 35.93
C GLY A 141 -17.28 8.55 35.58
N LEU A 142 -16.75 8.49 34.37
CA LEU A 142 -15.70 9.43 33.95
C LEU A 142 -16.29 10.82 33.74
N SER A 143 -15.63 11.83 34.32
CA SER A 143 -15.88 13.23 33.99
C SER A 143 -15.32 13.60 32.61
N ASP A 144 -15.82 14.67 32.00
CA ASP A 144 -15.26 15.17 30.73
C ASP A 144 -13.76 15.54 30.88
N GLY A 145 -13.34 16.03 32.06
CA GLY A 145 -11.93 16.29 32.36
C GLY A 145 -11.09 15.01 32.29
N GLN A 146 -11.55 13.93 32.92
CA GLN A 146 -10.87 12.63 32.87
C GLN A 146 -10.86 12.02 31.47
N ILE A 147 -11.93 12.20 30.69
CA ILE A 147 -11.96 11.77 29.27
C ILE A 147 -10.86 12.48 28.48
N VAL A 148 -10.72 13.81 28.66
CA VAL A 148 -9.64 14.58 28.02
C VAL A 148 -8.26 14.13 28.51
N GLU A 149 -8.10 13.84 29.80
CA GLU A 149 -6.85 13.30 30.34
C GLU A 149 -6.51 11.92 29.74
N VAL A 150 -7.48 11.02 29.56
CA VAL A 150 -7.25 9.72 28.90
C VAL A 150 -6.71 9.92 27.49
N ILE A 151 -7.34 10.81 26.71
CA ILE A 151 -6.89 11.14 25.35
C ILE A 151 -5.50 11.77 25.37
N ALA A 152 -5.21 12.66 26.33
CA ALA A 152 -3.89 13.27 26.49
C ALA A 152 -2.81 12.22 26.81
N HIS A 153 -3.10 11.26 27.69
CA HIS A 153 -2.20 10.14 27.96
C HIS A 153 -2.00 9.23 26.75
N VAL A 154 -3.04 8.98 25.95
CA VAL A 154 -2.89 8.23 24.69
C VAL A 154 -1.98 8.99 23.72
N ALA A 155 -2.21 10.29 23.51
CA ALA A 155 -1.40 11.11 22.61
C ALA A 155 0.06 11.20 23.04
N LEU A 156 0.31 11.40 24.34
CA LEU A 156 1.65 11.40 24.94
C LEU A 156 2.38 10.08 24.65
N ASN A 157 1.70 8.94 24.86
CA ASN A 157 2.29 7.63 24.65
C ASN A 157 2.47 7.29 23.16
N VAL A 158 1.56 7.70 22.27
CA VAL A 158 1.75 7.59 20.82
C VAL A 158 3.03 8.32 20.40
N PHE A 159 3.22 9.56 20.88
CA PHE A 159 4.41 10.34 20.59
C PHE A 159 5.70 9.63 21.05
N THR A 160 5.76 9.15 22.30
CA THR A 160 6.95 8.46 22.81
C THR A 160 7.20 7.13 22.11
N ASN A 161 6.15 6.36 21.81
CA ASN A 161 6.24 5.09 21.07
C ASN A 161 6.84 5.30 19.67
N TYR A 162 6.35 6.31 18.95
CA TYR A 162 6.80 6.60 17.60
C TYR A 162 8.25 7.06 17.58
N LEU A 163 8.63 7.95 18.52
CA LEU A 163 10.02 8.38 18.62
C LEU A 163 10.94 7.20 18.96
N ALA A 164 10.57 6.39 19.96
CA ALA A 164 11.37 5.24 20.37
C ALA A 164 11.56 4.23 19.23
N THR A 165 10.50 3.95 18.47
CA THR A 165 10.53 3.01 17.36
C THR A 165 11.31 3.55 16.17
N ALA A 166 11.07 4.80 15.76
CA ALA A 166 11.75 5.42 14.64
C ALA A 166 13.26 5.59 14.90
N ALA A 167 13.61 5.96 16.13
CA ALA A 167 15.00 6.12 16.53
C ALA A 167 15.69 4.80 16.90
N ARG A 168 14.96 3.67 17.01
CA ARG A 168 15.49 2.37 17.46
C ARG A 168 16.27 2.50 18.77
N ILE A 169 15.62 3.08 19.78
CA ILE A 169 16.23 3.38 21.07
C ILE A 169 16.49 2.09 21.86
N ASP A 170 17.71 1.93 22.36
CA ASP A 170 18.09 0.81 23.22
C ASP A 170 17.34 0.87 24.56
N VAL A 171 16.82 -0.26 25.00
CA VAL A 171 15.96 -0.37 26.19
C VAL A 171 16.77 -0.24 27.48
N ASP A 172 16.41 0.74 28.33
CA ASP A 172 17.07 1.01 29.62
C ASP A 172 16.59 0.09 30.77
N TRP A 173 15.51 -0.67 30.54
CA TRP A 173 14.79 -1.47 31.55
C TRP A 173 14.76 -2.96 31.20
N PRO A 174 14.33 -3.84 32.12
CA PRO A 174 14.06 -5.23 31.79
C PRO A 174 13.16 -5.34 30.56
N LEU A 175 13.67 -6.00 29.52
CA LEU A 175 13.03 -6.06 28.21
C LEU A 175 11.70 -6.83 28.30
N VAL A 176 10.64 -6.19 27.81
CA VAL A 176 9.34 -6.82 27.55
C VAL A 176 9.05 -6.64 26.07
N ARG A 177 8.84 -7.73 25.33
CA ARG A 177 8.47 -7.62 23.91
C ARG A 177 6.96 -7.59 23.73
N HIS A 178 6.51 -6.80 22.78
CA HIS A 178 5.13 -6.81 22.32
C HIS A 178 4.77 -8.16 21.65
N THR A 179 5.78 -8.87 21.12
CA THR A 179 5.65 -10.17 20.44
C THR A 179 5.68 -11.39 21.36
N ASP A 180 5.99 -11.26 22.65
CA ASP A 180 6.04 -12.37 23.62
C ASP A 180 4.63 -13.02 23.88
N TRP A 181 3.69 -12.84 22.95
CA TRP A 181 2.28 -13.29 22.95
C TRP A 181 1.97 -14.44 22.00
N THR A 182 2.85 -14.80 21.06
CA THR A 182 2.54 -15.74 19.97
C THR A 182 2.40 -17.22 20.38
N ASN A 183 2.46 -17.55 21.67
CA ASN A 183 2.35 -18.93 22.17
C ASN A 183 1.10 -19.24 23.02
N ALA A 184 -0.02 -18.53 22.82
CA ALA A 184 -1.31 -18.90 23.44
C ALA A 184 -2.44 -19.06 22.40
N PRO A 185 -3.22 -20.16 22.42
CA PRO A 185 -4.21 -20.47 21.40
C PRO A 185 -5.39 -19.49 21.44
N SER A 186 -5.81 -19.02 20.25
CA SER A 186 -6.89 -18.06 20.07
C SER A 186 -8.24 -18.63 20.50
N THR A 187 -8.90 -18.05 21.50
CA THR A 187 -10.32 -18.28 21.76
C THR A 187 -11.16 -17.32 20.91
N ARG A 188 -11.31 -17.64 19.62
CA ARG A 188 -12.44 -17.16 18.80
C ARG A 188 -13.60 -18.11 19.07
N ASN A 189 -14.56 -17.69 19.90
CA ASN A 189 -15.96 -18.12 19.88
C ASN A 189 -16.73 -17.39 20.99
N ALA A 190 -17.40 -16.29 20.63
CA ALA A 190 -18.56 -15.78 21.36
C ALA A 190 -19.63 -15.44 20.31
N PRO A 191 -20.92 -15.76 20.53
CA PRO A 191 -21.93 -15.70 19.48
C PRO A 191 -22.38 -14.26 19.22
N SER A 192 -22.43 -13.90 17.93
CA SER A 192 -22.98 -12.64 17.44
C SER A 192 -24.50 -12.62 17.55
N ILE A 193 -25.03 -11.79 18.44
CA ILE A 193 -26.44 -11.37 18.40
C ILE A 193 -26.50 -10.16 17.46
N ARG A 194 -27.05 -10.35 16.25
CA ARG A 194 -27.38 -9.24 15.34
C ARG A 194 -28.74 -8.66 15.71
N PRO A 195 -28.90 -7.33 15.91
CA PRO A 195 -30.20 -6.71 15.83
C PRO A 195 -30.57 -6.44 14.36
N THR A 196 -31.84 -6.68 14.03
CA THR A 196 -32.48 -6.30 12.76
C THR A 196 -32.61 -4.77 12.65
N PRO A 197 -32.47 -4.18 11.45
CA PRO A 197 -32.54 -2.73 11.29
C PRO A 197 -34.01 -2.29 11.29
N ASP A 198 -34.42 -1.55 12.31
CA ASP A 198 -35.62 -0.72 12.22
C ASP A 198 -35.26 0.63 11.61
N SER A 199 -36.06 1.01 10.63
CA SER A 199 -35.86 2.17 9.78
C SER A 199 -36.30 3.44 10.51
N THR A 200 -35.35 4.27 10.94
CA THR A 200 -35.42 5.75 10.89
C THR A 200 -34.29 6.36 11.73
N THR A 201 -33.12 6.56 11.13
CA THR A 201 -32.14 7.49 11.69
C THR A 201 -31.54 8.30 10.54
N LYS A 202 -31.86 9.58 10.50
CA LYS A 202 -31.24 10.55 9.58
C LYS A 202 -29.73 10.52 9.82
N ALA A 203 -28.97 10.26 8.77
CA ALA A 203 -27.52 10.39 8.77
C ALA A 203 -27.14 11.81 9.22
N ILE A 204 -26.42 11.92 10.33
CA ILE A 204 -25.69 13.14 10.69
C ILE A 204 -24.29 12.97 10.12
N THR A 205 -24.04 13.64 9.00
CA THR A 205 -22.75 13.76 8.34
C THR A 205 -21.87 14.70 9.16
N LEU A 206 -20.82 14.18 9.82
CA LEU A 206 -19.71 15.03 10.27
C LEU A 206 -18.96 15.51 9.02
N PRO A 207 -18.54 16.78 8.94
CA PRO A 207 -17.87 17.30 7.76
C PRO A 207 -16.50 16.62 7.66
N THR A 208 -16.36 15.74 6.68
CA THR A 208 -15.04 15.40 6.18
C THR A 208 -14.37 16.69 5.73
N SER A 209 -13.23 17.01 6.33
CA SER A 209 -12.36 18.11 5.89
C SER A 209 -11.84 17.90 4.46
N ALA A 210 -12.05 16.71 3.90
CA ALA A 210 -11.84 16.39 2.50
C ALA A 210 -13.13 16.55 1.67
N GLN A 211 -13.07 17.34 0.61
CA GLN A 211 -14.12 17.43 -0.41
C GLN A 211 -13.74 16.54 -1.59
N VAL A 212 -14.63 15.63 -2.00
CA VAL A 212 -14.42 14.76 -3.18
C VAL A 212 -15.20 15.32 -4.36
N ASN A 213 -14.47 15.71 -5.40
CA ASN A 213 -15.03 16.32 -6.60
C ASN A 213 -14.83 15.38 -7.80
N PRO A 214 -15.88 15.03 -8.55
CA PRO A 214 -15.73 14.30 -9.80
C PRO A 214 -15.07 15.19 -10.86
N LEU A 215 -14.17 14.61 -11.66
CA LEU A 215 -13.52 15.29 -12.78
C LEU A 215 -14.20 14.87 -14.07
N GLN A 216 -14.87 15.80 -14.74
CA GLN A 216 -15.46 15.55 -16.06
C GLN A 216 -14.43 15.68 -17.20
N HIS A 217 -13.55 16.67 -17.06
CA HIS A 217 -12.40 16.91 -17.92
C HIS A 217 -11.22 17.25 -17.02
N VAL A 218 -10.02 16.78 -17.36
CA VAL A 218 -8.83 17.02 -16.54
C VAL A 218 -8.07 18.22 -17.09
N SER A 219 -8.10 19.33 -16.36
CA SER A 219 -7.28 20.50 -16.64
C SER A 219 -5.80 20.23 -16.35
N ALA A 220 -4.90 21.08 -16.86
CA ALA A 220 -3.48 20.98 -16.54
C ALA A 220 -3.20 21.06 -15.02
N ALA A 221 -3.94 21.90 -14.30
CA ALA A 221 -3.80 22.04 -12.84
C ALA A 221 -4.23 20.77 -12.10
N GLU A 222 -5.33 20.13 -12.53
CA GLU A 222 -5.80 18.87 -11.94
C GLU A 222 -4.87 17.71 -12.27
N ALA A 223 -4.27 17.68 -13.47
CA ALA A 223 -3.26 16.69 -13.82
C ALA A 223 -2.00 16.82 -12.92
N ILE A 224 -1.56 18.05 -12.64
CA ILE A 224 -0.45 18.31 -11.70
C ILE A 224 -0.81 17.86 -10.29
N ALA A 225 -2.04 18.16 -9.83
CA ALA A 225 -2.54 17.74 -8.53
C ALA A 225 -2.60 16.21 -8.41
N TRP A 226 -3.08 15.53 -9.45
CA TRP A 226 -3.10 14.07 -9.53
C TRP A 226 -1.70 13.48 -9.46
N HIS A 227 -0.79 13.97 -10.31
CA HIS A 227 0.61 13.55 -10.31
C HIS A 227 1.23 13.73 -8.93
N ARG A 228 1.01 14.85 -8.24
CA ARG A 228 1.55 15.08 -6.89
C ARG A 228 1.15 13.99 -5.90
N VAL A 229 -0.14 13.63 -5.87
CA VAL A 229 -0.66 12.61 -4.94
C VAL A 229 -0.14 11.22 -5.31
N VAL A 230 -0.15 10.87 -6.59
CA VAL A 230 0.39 9.58 -7.08
C VAL A 230 1.88 9.48 -6.80
N ALA A 231 2.65 10.52 -7.10
CA ALA A 231 4.09 10.57 -6.83
C ALA A 231 4.42 10.37 -5.34
N ALA A 232 3.74 11.13 -4.47
CA ALA A 232 3.96 11.04 -3.02
C ALA A 232 3.60 9.67 -2.46
N SER A 233 2.47 9.10 -2.88
CA SER A 233 2.04 7.78 -2.43
C SER A 233 2.91 6.64 -2.99
N THR A 234 3.27 6.67 -4.27
CA THR A 234 4.18 5.68 -4.89
C THR A 234 5.56 5.71 -4.24
N ALA A 235 6.15 6.88 -4.05
CA ALA A 235 7.46 7.00 -3.39
C ALA A 235 7.45 6.48 -1.95
N HIS A 236 6.31 6.57 -1.26
CA HIS A 236 6.16 6.09 0.11
C HIS A 236 5.86 4.59 0.20
N ASP A 237 4.96 4.07 -0.63
CA ASP A 237 4.46 2.69 -0.54
C ASP A 237 5.29 1.69 -1.35
N LEU A 238 5.95 2.14 -2.42
CA LEU A 238 6.67 1.31 -3.37
C LEU A 238 8.09 1.83 -3.58
N PRO A 239 8.94 1.83 -2.53
CA PRO A 239 10.32 2.30 -2.66
C PRO A 239 11.07 1.49 -3.73
N GLY A 240 11.67 2.19 -4.69
CA GLY A 240 12.38 1.57 -5.83
C GLY A 240 11.54 1.40 -7.10
N VAL A 241 10.25 1.75 -7.09
CA VAL A 241 9.46 1.96 -8.30
C VAL A 241 9.66 3.41 -8.79
N PRO A 242 10.01 3.64 -10.06
CA PRO A 242 10.08 4.98 -10.62
C PRO A 242 8.73 5.71 -10.48
N VAL A 243 8.79 6.95 -10.02
CA VAL A 243 7.61 7.82 -10.00
C VAL A 243 7.24 8.19 -11.45
N PRO A 244 5.96 8.08 -11.86
CA PRO A 244 5.53 8.47 -13.19
C PRO A 244 5.85 9.94 -13.49
N ASP A 245 6.23 10.25 -14.73
CA ASP A 245 6.47 11.64 -15.15
C ASP A 245 5.14 12.44 -15.23
N PRO A 246 5.12 13.75 -14.90
CA PRO A 246 3.92 14.57 -15.01
C PRO A 246 3.23 14.54 -16.39
N GLY A 247 4.01 14.52 -17.48
CA GLY A 247 3.48 14.45 -18.84
C GLY A 247 2.83 13.10 -19.15
N GLN A 248 3.39 12.01 -18.60
CA GLN A 248 2.79 10.68 -18.71
C GLN A 248 1.45 10.60 -17.97
N VAL A 249 1.39 11.11 -16.73
CA VAL A 249 0.14 11.19 -15.96
C VAL A 249 -0.89 12.04 -16.71
N HIS A 250 -0.49 13.20 -17.25
CA HIS A 250 -1.40 14.04 -18.02
C HIS A 250 -1.96 13.31 -19.26
N ALA A 251 -1.11 12.64 -20.04
CA ALA A 251 -1.56 11.86 -21.21
C ALA A 251 -2.50 10.72 -20.81
N GLN A 252 -2.20 9.99 -19.73
CA GLN A 252 -3.04 8.91 -19.22
C GLN A 252 -4.43 9.39 -18.79
N LEU A 253 -4.52 10.60 -18.22
CA LEU A 253 -5.77 11.18 -17.72
C LEU A 253 -6.63 11.83 -18.81
N THR A 254 -6.02 12.25 -19.93
CA THR A 254 -6.70 13.05 -20.98
C THR A 254 -6.97 12.30 -22.26
N GLN A 255 -6.21 11.23 -22.56
CA GLN A 255 -6.38 10.49 -23.80
C GLN A 255 -7.36 9.32 -23.65
N PRO A 256 -8.16 9.03 -24.70
CA PRO A 256 -9.06 7.89 -24.70
C PRO A 256 -8.31 6.56 -24.57
N ALA A 257 -8.96 5.58 -23.93
CA ALA A 257 -8.46 4.22 -23.80
C ALA A 257 -9.24 3.29 -24.73
N LEU A 258 -8.56 2.31 -25.34
CA LEU A 258 -9.23 1.28 -26.12
C LEU A 258 -9.99 0.33 -25.17
N GLY A 259 -11.26 0.04 -25.49
CA GLY A 259 -12.03 -0.98 -24.78
C GLY A 259 -12.31 -0.67 -23.30
N SER A 260 -12.18 0.59 -22.88
CA SER A 260 -12.55 1.05 -21.55
C SER A 260 -12.78 2.56 -21.53
N ARG A 261 -13.43 3.06 -20.47
CA ARG A 261 -13.49 4.49 -20.15
C ARG A 261 -13.20 4.71 -18.68
N ARG A 262 -12.87 5.95 -18.31
CA ARG A 262 -12.44 6.29 -16.95
C ARG A 262 -13.34 7.34 -16.33
N LEU A 263 -13.75 7.12 -15.09
CA LEU A 263 -14.36 8.11 -14.21
C LEU A 263 -13.32 8.48 -13.15
N MET A 264 -13.24 9.75 -12.77
CA MET A 264 -12.14 10.26 -11.94
C MET A 264 -12.65 11.19 -10.85
N TRP A 265 -11.95 11.19 -9.71
CA TRP A 265 -12.25 12.03 -8.56
C TRP A 265 -10.97 12.60 -7.96
N LEU A 266 -11.04 13.87 -7.57
CA LEU A 266 -10.01 14.55 -6.79
C LEU A 266 -10.56 14.86 -5.39
N ALA A 267 -9.81 14.47 -4.36
CA ALA A 267 -10.08 14.87 -2.99
C ALA A 267 -9.17 16.04 -2.58
N THR A 268 -9.78 17.14 -2.13
CA THR A 268 -9.07 18.32 -1.63
C THR A 268 -9.33 18.55 -0.16
N GLY A 269 -8.32 18.99 0.59
CA GLY A 269 -8.49 19.50 1.95
C GLY A 269 -9.27 20.81 1.99
N THR A 270 -9.61 21.29 3.19
CA THR A 270 -10.31 22.57 3.40
C THR A 270 -9.52 23.79 2.92
N ASP A 271 -8.20 23.65 2.81
CA ASP A 271 -7.25 24.63 2.27
C ASP A 271 -7.10 24.54 0.74
N GLY A 272 -7.84 23.64 0.07
CA GLY A 272 -7.75 23.39 -1.36
C GLY A 272 -6.58 22.49 -1.77
N LEU A 273 -5.80 21.96 -0.83
CA LEU A 273 -4.67 21.09 -1.12
C LEU A 273 -5.16 19.73 -1.68
N PRO A 274 -4.59 19.20 -2.78
CA PRO A 274 -4.93 17.86 -3.23
C PRO A 274 -4.35 16.81 -2.28
N ILE A 275 -5.21 16.00 -1.68
CA ILE A 275 -4.88 15.03 -0.62
C ILE A 275 -5.26 13.59 -0.99
N GLY A 276 -5.97 13.39 -2.10
CA GLY A 276 -6.31 12.07 -2.61
C GLY A 276 -6.83 12.11 -4.03
N VAL A 277 -6.70 11.02 -4.75
CA VAL A 277 -7.29 10.82 -6.09
C VAL A 277 -7.84 9.41 -6.21
N ALA A 278 -8.87 9.24 -7.04
CA ALA A 278 -9.33 7.91 -7.42
C ALA A 278 -9.81 7.90 -8.87
N ALA A 279 -9.57 6.77 -9.55
CA ALA A 279 -10.15 6.48 -10.86
C ALA A 279 -10.92 5.16 -10.82
N LEU A 280 -12.01 5.11 -11.57
CA LEU A 280 -12.71 3.90 -11.92
C LEU A 280 -12.55 3.67 -13.42
N ARG A 281 -11.81 2.64 -13.79
CA ARG A 281 -11.76 2.17 -15.17
C ARG A 281 -12.90 1.18 -15.40
N VAL A 282 -13.79 1.56 -16.30
CA VAL A 282 -14.95 0.77 -16.70
C VAL A 282 -14.60 0.06 -18.00
N PHE A 283 -14.51 -1.28 -17.97
CA PHE A 283 -14.21 -2.06 -19.16
C PHE A 283 -15.44 -2.12 -20.09
N THR A 284 -15.20 -2.01 -21.39
CA THR A 284 -16.24 -2.07 -22.43
C THR A 284 -15.98 -3.16 -23.47
N SER A 285 -14.92 -3.95 -23.26
CA SER A 285 -14.60 -5.08 -24.11
C SER A 285 -15.57 -6.23 -23.86
N ALA A 286 -15.94 -6.95 -24.93
CA ALA A 286 -16.71 -8.18 -24.82
C ALA A 286 -15.99 -9.19 -23.90
N GLY A 287 -16.72 -9.77 -22.95
CA GLY A 287 -16.21 -10.69 -21.93
C GLY A 287 -15.73 -10.01 -20.65
N GLN A 288 -15.78 -8.68 -20.56
CA GLN A 288 -15.37 -7.89 -19.38
C GLN A 288 -16.40 -6.84 -18.97
N GLU A 289 -17.63 -6.90 -19.50
CA GLU A 289 -18.68 -5.93 -19.22
C GLU A 289 -19.12 -5.93 -17.75
N HIS A 290 -18.83 -6.99 -17.01
CA HIS A 290 -19.11 -7.07 -15.56
C HIS A 290 -18.05 -6.41 -14.68
N LEU A 291 -16.88 -6.09 -15.25
CA LEU A 291 -15.65 -5.73 -14.54
C LEU A 291 -15.39 -4.22 -14.54
N ALA A 292 -14.84 -3.74 -13.43
CA ALA A 292 -14.20 -2.44 -13.33
C ALA A 292 -12.94 -2.50 -12.46
N GLU A 293 -12.03 -1.55 -12.65
CA GLU A 293 -10.75 -1.46 -11.93
C GLU A 293 -10.66 -0.13 -11.17
N LEU A 294 -10.24 -0.22 -9.92
CA LEU A 294 -10.02 0.90 -9.00
C LEU A 294 -8.54 1.29 -8.97
N GLU A 295 -8.28 2.57 -9.23
CA GLU A 295 -7.05 3.26 -8.83
C GLU A 295 -7.40 4.19 -7.67
N LEU A 296 -6.66 4.15 -6.56
CA LEU A 296 -6.91 5.03 -5.42
C LEU A 296 -5.60 5.36 -4.69
N HIS A 297 -5.30 6.65 -4.63
CA HIS A 297 -4.15 7.17 -3.92
C HIS A 297 -4.58 8.21 -2.88
N VAL A 298 -3.96 8.15 -1.71
CA VAL A 298 -4.09 9.17 -0.66
C VAL A 298 -2.69 9.62 -0.29
N ASP A 299 -2.50 10.93 -0.26
CA ASP A 299 -1.24 11.55 0.15
C ASP A 299 -0.83 10.97 1.53
N PRO A 300 0.41 10.47 1.69
CA PRO A 300 0.83 9.79 2.92
C PRO A 300 0.61 10.60 4.20
N ALA A 301 0.76 11.92 4.16
CA ALA A 301 0.58 12.80 5.32
C ALA A 301 -0.91 13.01 5.69
N HIS A 302 -1.83 12.70 4.78
CA HIS A 302 -3.28 12.88 4.95
C HIS A 302 -4.04 11.55 5.07
N ARG A 303 -3.33 10.44 5.27
CA ARG A 303 -3.93 9.12 5.49
C ARG A 303 -4.61 9.02 6.84
N ARG A 304 -5.58 8.10 6.92
CA ARG A 304 -6.39 7.81 8.12
C ARG A 304 -7.26 8.98 8.62
N LEU A 305 -7.50 9.97 7.76
CA LEU A 305 -8.44 11.09 7.99
C LEU A 305 -9.77 10.92 7.24
N GLY A 306 -10.08 9.70 6.76
CA GLY A 306 -11.32 9.40 6.05
C GLY A 306 -11.29 9.58 4.53
N THR A 307 -10.32 10.31 3.95
CA THR A 307 -10.20 10.59 2.50
C THR A 307 -10.31 9.34 1.63
N GLY A 308 -9.56 8.28 1.94
CA GLY A 308 -9.62 7.03 1.16
C GLY A 308 -11.00 6.35 1.23
N SER A 309 -11.71 6.49 2.35
CA SER A 309 -13.06 5.93 2.50
C SER A 309 -14.09 6.71 1.69
N LEU A 310 -13.97 8.04 1.64
CA LEU A 310 -14.82 8.87 0.79
C LEU A 310 -14.61 8.57 -0.69
N LEU A 311 -13.36 8.53 -1.13
CA LEU A 311 -12.99 8.22 -2.51
C LEU A 311 -13.51 6.83 -2.91
N LEU A 312 -13.26 5.81 -2.08
CA LEU A 312 -13.77 4.47 -2.33
C LEU A 312 -15.30 4.44 -2.39
N SER A 313 -16.00 5.17 -1.52
CA SER A 313 -17.46 5.23 -1.54
C SER A 313 -18.00 5.83 -2.84
N ALA A 314 -17.37 6.91 -3.33
CA ALA A 314 -17.71 7.52 -4.61
C ALA A 314 -17.48 6.55 -5.77
N VAL A 315 -16.34 5.84 -5.77
CA VAL A 315 -16.03 4.84 -6.80
C VAL A 315 -17.00 3.66 -6.77
N VAL A 316 -17.31 3.10 -5.60
CA VAL A 316 -18.26 1.98 -5.48
C VAL A 316 -19.67 2.40 -5.92
N ALA A 317 -20.09 3.62 -5.61
CA ALA A 317 -21.36 4.16 -6.11
C ALA A 317 -21.38 4.26 -7.64
N ALA A 318 -20.30 4.77 -8.25
CA ALA A 318 -20.16 4.81 -9.70
C ALA A 318 -20.11 3.41 -10.32
N CYS A 319 -19.37 2.48 -9.71
CA CYS A 319 -19.29 1.08 -10.14
C CYS A 319 -20.68 0.43 -10.22
N ARG A 320 -21.55 0.68 -9.23
CA ARG A 320 -22.97 0.25 -9.26
C ARG A 320 -23.78 0.94 -10.35
N ALA A 321 -23.64 2.26 -10.51
CA ALA A 321 -24.33 3.00 -11.56
C ALA A 321 -23.95 2.50 -12.97
N GLU A 322 -22.71 2.03 -13.11
CA GLU A 322 -22.17 1.39 -14.30
C GLU A 322 -22.58 -0.07 -14.48
N SER A 323 -23.42 -0.61 -13.58
CA SER A 323 -23.85 -2.02 -13.56
C SER A 323 -22.70 -3.02 -13.52
N ARG A 324 -21.59 -2.65 -12.88
CA ARG A 324 -20.42 -3.53 -12.70
C ARG A 324 -20.57 -4.29 -11.41
N ARG A 325 -20.38 -5.61 -11.50
CA ARG A 325 -20.54 -6.55 -10.38
C ARG A 325 -19.20 -7.01 -9.79
N SER A 326 -18.08 -6.70 -10.45
CA SER A 326 -16.73 -6.99 -9.98
C SER A 326 -15.89 -5.71 -10.01
N LEU A 327 -15.32 -5.33 -8.86
CA LEU A 327 -14.37 -4.23 -8.74
C LEU A 327 -13.02 -4.78 -8.30
N ILE A 328 -12.01 -4.69 -9.16
CA ILE A 328 -10.65 -5.12 -8.86
C ILE A 328 -9.74 -3.94 -8.49
N ALA A 329 -8.70 -4.20 -7.71
CA ALA A 329 -7.70 -3.22 -7.32
C ALA A 329 -6.34 -3.89 -7.07
N THR A 330 -5.26 -3.27 -7.54
CA THR A 330 -3.91 -3.69 -7.20
C THR A 330 -3.39 -2.94 -5.96
N ALA A 331 -2.74 -3.65 -5.04
CA ALA A 331 -2.07 -3.03 -3.89
C ALA A 331 -0.71 -3.66 -3.61
N ALA A 332 0.20 -2.90 -2.98
CA ALA A 332 1.43 -3.45 -2.41
C ALA A 332 1.07 -4.57 -1.41
N ALA A 333 1.71 -5.73 -1.56
CA ALA A 333 1.48 -6.86 -0.67
C ALA A 333 1.93 -6.52 0.75
N ASP A 334 1.14 -6.95 1.73
CA ASP A 334 1.30 -6.68 3.17
C ASP A 334 1.32 -5.18 3.52
N GLY A 335 0.86 -4.34 2.59
CA GLY A 335 0.89 -2.89 2.66
C GLY A 335 -0.40 -2.23 3.20
N PRO A 336 -0.40 -0.91 3.41
CA PRO A 336 -1.55 -0.17 3.89
C PRO A 336 -2.76 -0.26 2.95
N GLY A 337 -2.53 -0.39 1.64
CA GLY A 337 -3.58 -0.55 0.62
C GLY A 337 -4.31 -1.90 0.73
N GLU A 338 -3.57 -3.00 0.91
CA GLU A 338 -4.17 -4.33 1.14
C GLU A 338 -4.98 -4.35 2.44
N ALA A 339 -4.40 -3.84 3.53
CA ALA A 339 -5.09 -3.76 4.82
C ALA A 339 -6.34 -2.88 4.78
N PHE A 340 -6.31 -1.75 4.05
CA PHE A 340 -7.47 -0.89 3.86
C PHE A 340 -8.58 -1.59 3.07
N SER A 341 -8.21 -2.22 1.96
CA SER A 341 -9.15 -2.91 1.06
C SER A 341 -9.80 -4.11 1.75
N GLY A 342 -9.04 -4.90 2.52
CA GLY A 342 -9.57 -6.01 3.31
C GLY A 342 -10.63 -5.59 4.31
N ARG A 343 -10.45 -4.44 5.00
CA ARG A 343 -11.47 -3.85 5.91
C ARG A 343 -12.73 -3.37 5.17
N ARG A 344 -12.67 -3.22 3.85
CA ARG A 344 -13.76 -2.77 2.98
C ARG A 344 -14.40 -3.91 2.18
N GLY A 345 -14.05 -5.16 2.52
CA GLY A 345 -14.66 -6.36 1.93
C GLY A 345 -13.98 -6.85 0.66
N PHE A 346 -12.86 -6.27 0.25
CA PHE A 346 -12.06 -6.85 -0.82
C PHE A 346 -11.41 -8.14 -0.34
N ARG A 347 -11.47 -9.19 -1.16
CA ARG A 347 -10.71 -10.42 -0.98
C ARG A 347 -9.45 -10.38 -1.81
N ARG A 348 -8.35 -10.93 -1.29
CA ARG A 348 -7.15 -11.18 -2.09
C ARG A 348 -7.43 -12.32 -3.07
N ALA A 349 -7.24 -12.06 -4.35
CA ALA A 349 -7.57 -12.98 -5.44
C ALA A 349 -6.33 -13.48 -6.20
N LEU A 350 -5.29 -12.65 -6.31
CA LEU A 350 -4.03 -13.04 -6.95
C LEU A 350 -2.84 -12.41 -6.21
N ALA A 351 -1.73 -13.12 -6.15
CA ALA A 351 -0.45 -12.62 -5.66
C ALA A 351 0.53 -12.53 -6.83
N LEU A 352 1.19 -11.38 -6.97
CA LEU A 352 2.09 -11.09 -8.08
C LEU A 352 3.50 -10.80 -7.54
N SER A 353 4.49 -11.44 -8.15
CA SER A 353 5.90 -11.13 -7.99
C SER A 353 6.35 -10.25 -9.15
N HIS A 354 6.90 -9.07 -8.82
CA HIS A 354 7.50 -8.17 -9.79
C HIS A 354 8.99 -8.43 -9.86
N LEU A 355 9.49 -8.62 -11.08
CA LEU A 355 10.87 -8.94 -11.35
C LEU A 355 11.52 -7.89 -12.25
N VAL A 356 12.81 -7.65 -12.03
CA VAL A 356 13.61 -6.73 -12.84
C VAL A 356 14.82 -7.47 -13.42
N LEU A 357 15.08 -7.24 -14.71
CA LEU A 357 16.32 -7.58 -15.38
C LEU A 357 17.15 -6.32 -15.58
N ARG A 358 18.35 -6.29 -14.98
CA ARG A 358 19.38 -5.26 -15.20
C ARG A 358 20.17 -5.60 -16.46
N LEU A 359 19.90 -4.92 -17.56
CA LEU A 359 20.55 -5.18 -18.85
C LEU A 359 22.07 -4.94 -18.77
N ASP A 360 22.52 -3.99 -17.96
CA ASP A 360 23.94 -3.69 -17.72
C ASP A 360 24.68 -4.76 -16.90
N GLU A 361 23.98 -5.47 -16.00
CA GLU A 361 24.53 -6.58 -15.21
C GLU A 361 24.42 -7.94 -15.89
N THR A 362 23.63 -8.04 -16.97
CA THR A 362 23.37 -9.31 -17.64
C THR A 362 24.50 -9.68 -18.58
N ASP A 363 24.89 -10.96 -18.59
CA ASP A 363 25.85 -11.51 -19.56
C ASP A 363 25.27 -11.43 -20.98
N GLY A 364 25.71 -10.41 -21.72
CA GLY A 364 25.30 -10.18 -23.10
C GLY A 364 25.68 -11.33 -24.04
N ALA A 365 26.73 -12.08 -23.75
CA ALA A 365 27.11 -13.23 -24.57
C ALA A 365 26.13 -14.40 -24.36
N ASP A 366 25.68 -14.64 -23.13
CA ASP A 366 24.65 -15.67 -22.86
C ASP A 366 23.30 -15.29 -23.47
N LEU A 367 22.88 -14.02 -23.36
CA LEU A 367 21.65 -13.54 -24.01
C LEU A 367 21.71 -13.71 -25.54
N LEU A 368 22.83 -13.33 -26.17
CA LEU A 368 23.03 -13.51 -27.61
C LEU A 368 23.00 -14.99 -27.99
N ARG A 369 23.69 -15.85 -27.23
CA ARG A 369 23.68 -17.31 -27.44
C ARG A 369 22.28 -17.90 -27.35
N ILE A 370 21.42 -17.41 -26.45
CA ILE A 370 20.03 -17.85 -26.35
C ILE A 370 19.21 -17.35 -27.55
N ALA A 371 19.36 -16.08 -27.94
CA ALA A 371 18.63 -15.51 -29.07
C ALA A 371 19.02 -16.13 -30.42
N ASP A 372 20.30 -16.47 -30.60
CA ASP A 372 20.84 -17.10 -31.81
C ASP A 372 20.67 -18.64 -31.82
N ALA A 373 20.06 -19.21 -30.78
CA ALA A 373 19.79 -20.64 -30.72
C ALA A 373 18.86 -21.06 -31.87
N LYS A 374 19.16 -22.22 -32.47
CA LYS A 374 18.30 -22.79 -33.52
C LYS A 374 17.08 -23.46 -32.90
N HIS A 375 15.90 -23.07 -33.36
CA HIS A 375 14.63 -23.74 -33.06
C HIS A 375 14.07 -24.34 -34.36
N PRO A 376 14.32 -25.64 -34.64
CA PRO A 376 13.84 -26.27 -35.88
C PRO A 376 12.32 -26.12 -36.05
N GLY A 377 11.89 -25.72 -37.25
CA GLY A 377 10.47 -25.47 -37.54
C GLY A 377 9.97 -24.08 -37.14
N TYR A 378 10.83 -23.23 -36.56
CA TYR A 378 10.47 -21.90 -36.09
C TYR A 378 11.49 -20.84 -36.56
N ARG A 379 11.00 -19.62 -36.74
CA ARG A 379 11.81 -18.42 -36.97
C ARG A 379 11.34 -17.27 -36.09
N LEU A 380 12.24 -16.36 -35.72
CA LEU A 380 11.87 -15.09 -35.11
C LEU A 380 11.46 -14.08 -36.18
N THR A 381 10.52 -13.22 -35.81
CA THR A 381 10.19 -11.97 -36.49
C THR A 381 9.93 -10.91 -35.44
N GLY A 382 9.92 -9.63 -35.83
CA GLY A 382 9.64 -8.54 -34.90
C GLY A 382 9.31 -7.26 -35.63
N TRP A 383 8.61 -6.37 -34.95
CA TRP A 383 8.21 -5.07 -35.49
C TRP A 383 8.17 -4.01 -34.38
N THR A 384 8.03 -2.76 -34.78
CA THR A 384 7.80 -1.60 -33.91
C THR A 384 6.46 -0.97 -34.27
N GLY A 385 5.62 -0.72 -33.27
CA GLY A 385 4.29 -0.14 -33.46
C GLY A 385 3.30 -1.16 -34.03
N THR A 386 2.61 -0.77 -35.09
CA THR A 386 1.53 -1.57 -35.69
C THR A 386 2.05 -2.86 -36.31
N VAL A 387 1.37 -3.97 -36.04
CA VAL A 387 1.65 -5.26 -36.65
C VAL A 387 1.50 -5.19 -38.19
N PRO A 388 2.43 -5.79 -38.96
CA PRO A 388 2.28 -5.92 -40.41
C PRO A 388 1.00 -6.66 -40.81
N ASP A 389 0.39 -6.27 -41.93
CA ASP A 389 -0.92 -6.77 -42.35
C ASP A 389 -0.97 -8.28 -42.58
N ASP A 390 0.12 -8.85 -43.11
CA ASP A 390 0.27 -10.28 -43.35
C ASP A 390 0.42 -11.08 -42.04
N LEU A 391 0.78 -10.43 -40.93
CA LEU A 391 0.96 -11.06 -39.62
C LEU A 391 -0.21 -10.82 -38.66
N ALA A 392 -1.07 -9.83 -38.91
CA ALA A 392 -2.08 -9.36 -37.96
C ALA A 392 -3.05 -10.45 -37.50
N ALA A 393 -3.52 -11.30 -38.41
CA ALA A 393 -4.44 -12.39 -38.08
C ALA A 393 -3.76 -13.48 -37.23
N ALA A 394 -2.54 -13.89 -37.60
CA ALA A 394 -1.78 -14.89 -36.85
C ALA A 394 -1.37 -14.37 -35.46
N PHE A 395 -1.01 -13.08 -35.37
CA PHE A 395 -0.67 -12.42 -34.11
C PHE A 395 -1.88 -12.33 -33.18
N ALA A 396 -3.05 -11.93 -33.70
CA ALA A 396 -4.29 -11.91 -32.94
C ALA A 396 -4.64 -13.30 -32.40
N ALA A 397 -4.53 -14.35 -33.23
CA ALA A 397 -4.72 -15.72 -32.79
C ALA A 397 -3.77 -16.11 -31.64
N ALA A 398 -2.49 -15.77 -31.74
CA ALA A 398 -1.53 -16.02 -30.66
C ALA A 398 -1.82 -15.20 -29.39
N LYS A 399 -2.27 -13.95 -29.52
CA LYS A 399 -2.61 -13.06 -28.39
C LYS A 399 -3.77 -13.59 -27.57
N ASN A 400 -4.69 -14.36 -28.18
CA ASN A 400 -5.74 -15.08 -27.44
C ASN A 400 -5.19 -16.14 -26.45
N ALA A 401 -3.95 -16.64 -26.63
CA ALA A 401 -3.33 -17.56 -25.67
C ALA A 401 -3.05 -16.91 -24.30
N MET A 402 -3.09 -15.58 -24.20
CA MET A 402 -3.02 -14.89 -22.90
C MET A 402 -4.23 -15.16 -22.01
N ASN A 403 -5.36 -15.65 -22.55
CA ASN A 403 -6.50 -16.07 -21.73
C ASN A 403 -6.19 -17.31 -20.86
N ASP A 404 -5.10 -18.03 -21.14
CA ASP A 404 -4.62 -19.16 -20.31
C ASP A 404 -3.76 -18.69 -19.11
N MET A 405 -3.48 -17.40 -18.99
CA MET A 405 -2.69 -16.83 -17.90
C MET A 405 -3.33 -17.14 -16.53
N PRO A 406 -2.56 -17.55 -15.51
CA PRO A 406 -3.07 -17.65 -14.15
C PRO A 406 -3.56 -16.29 -13.65
N VAL A 407 -4.86 -16.22 -13.35
CA VAL A 407 -5.51 -15.03 -12.77
C VAL A 407 -5.98 -15.26 -11.33
N GLY A 408 -5.66 -16.42 -10.75
CA GLY A 408 -6.12 -16.82 -9.42
C GLY A 408 -7.64 -16.84 -9.34
N ASP A 409 -8.19 -16.30 -8.25
CA ASP A 409 -9.64 -16.22 -8.03
C ASP A 409 -10.26 -14.93 -8.61
N LEU A 410 -9.57 -14.23 -9.52
CA LEU A 410 -10.10 -13.01 -10.15
C LEU A 410 -11.19 -13.33 -11.16
N ASP A 411 -12.29 -12.59 -11.10
CA ASP A 411 -13.32 -12.54 -12.14
C ASP A 411 -12.89 -11.56 -13.25
N TYR A 412 -11.75 -11.83 -13.90
CA TYR A 412 -11.14 -10.95 -14.90
C TYR A 412 -11.82 -11.04 -16.28
N GLY A 413 -12.55 -12.14 -16.53
CA GLY A 413 -13.15 -12.44 -17.82
C GLY A 413 -12.13 -12.87 -18.89
N SER A 414 -12.58 -12.93 -20.13
CA SER A 414 -11.76 -13.29 -21.30
C SER A 414 -11.75 -12.16 -22.31
N VAL A 415 -10.63 -11.96 -22.98
CA VAL A 415 -10.50 -10.96 -24.05
C VAL A 415 -10.36 -11.67 -25.40
N ALA A 416 -11.25 -11.34 -26.33
CA ALA A 416 -11.13 -11.76 -27.71
C ALA A 416 -10.22 -10.80 -28.50
N TRP A 417 -9.22 -11.36 -29.18
CA TRP A 417 -8.32 -10.64 -30.08
C TRP A 417 -8.59 -11.00 -31.54
N ASP A 418 -8.76 -9.96 -32.35
CA ASP A 418 -8.79 -10.01 -33.81
C ASP A 418 -7.73 -9.05 -34.40
N ALA A 419 -7.57 -9.11 -35.72
CA ALA A 419 -6.56 -8.33 -36.45
C ALA A 419 -6.77 -6.82 -36.30
N ASP A 420 -8.01 -6.36 -36.20
CA ASP A 420 -8.31 -4.92 -36.08
C ASP A 420 -8.01 -4.41 -34.68
N ARG A 421 -8.30 -5.22 -33.65
CA ARG A 421 -8.02 -4.90 -32.25
C ARG A 421 -6.53 -4.81 -31.96
N VAL A 422 -5.70 -5.71 -32.51
CA VAL A 422 -4.23 -5.62 -32.34
C VAL A 422 -3.66 -4.36 -32.98
N ARG A 423 -4.18 -3.96 -34.16
CA ARG A 423 -3.79 -2.70 -34.82
C ARG A 423 -4.26 -1.47 -34.04
N ALA A 424 -5.50 -1.48 -33.57
CA ALA A 424 -6.08 -0.39 -32.78
C ALA A 424 -5.31 -0.17 -31.48
N MET A 425 -4.85 -1.24 -30.82
CA MET A 425 -4.02 -1.15 -29.63
C MET A 425 -2.68 -0.44 -29.94
N ALA A 426 -2.01 -0.84 -31.02
CA ALA A 426 -0.75 -0.21 -31.42
C ALA A 426 -0.91 1.26 -31.79
N ALA A 427 -2.03 1.63 -32.44
CA ALA A 427 -2.36 3.03 -32.73
C ALA A 427 -2.54 3.86 -31.46
N VAL A 428 -3.28 3.35 -30.46
CA VAL A 428 -3.45 4.04 -29.18
C VAL A 428 -2.11 4.22 -28.44
N VAL A 429 -1.21 3.24 -28.52
CA VAL A 429 0.15 3.37 -27.98
C VAL A 429 0.92 4.48 -28.70
N ALA A 430 0.86 4.51 -30.03
CA ALA A 430 1.54 5.53 -30.83
C ALA A 430 1.00 6.95 -30.57
N ASP A 431 -0.31 7.12 -30.40
CA ASP A 431 -0.96 8.40 -30.12
C ASP A 431 -0.55 8.99 -28.75
N ARG A 432 -0.20 8.14 -27.79
CA ARG A 432 0.42 8.55 -26.51
C ARG A 432 1.87 9.04 -26.70
N GLY A 433 2.49 8.65 -27.81
CA GLY A 433 3.92 8.84 -28.09
C GLY A 433 4.80 7.79 -27.43
N ASP A 434 4.20 6.68 -27.01
CA ASP A 434 4.91 5.51 -26.53
C ASP A 434 5.27 4.61 -27.71
N THR A 435 6.27 3.74 -27.54
CA THR A 435 6.73 2.81 -28.57
C THR A 435 6.45 1.37 -28.15
N LEU A 436 5.65 0.64 -28.93
CA LEU A 436 5.42 -0.80 -28.72
C LEU A 436 6.45 -1.60 -29.52
N LEU A 437 7.24 -2.43 -28.85
CA LEU A 437 8.10 -3.42 -29.48
C LEU A 437 7.45 -4.79 -29.39
N THR A 438 7.49 -5.55 -30.48
CA THR A 438 7.06 -6.94 -30.49
C THR A 438 8.14 -7.83 -31.09
N VAL A 439 8.36 -8.97 -30.45
CA VAL A 439 9.14 -10.09 -30.98
C VAL A 439 8.27 -11.34 -30.94
N ALA A 440 8.22 -12.08 -32.03
CA ALA A 440 7.37 -13.26 -32.18
C ALA A 440 8.13 -14.43 -32.80
N ALA A 441 7.77 -15.64 -32.38
CA ALA A 441 8.18 -16.89 -33.01
C ALA A 441 7.07 -17.35 -33.96
N VAL A 442 7.42 -17.61 -35.22
CA VAL A 442 6.51 -18.08 -36.27
C VAL A 442 6.93 -19.48 -36.67
N HIS A 443 5.96 -20.40 -36.69
CA HIS A 443 6.17 -21.77 -37.15
C HIS A 443 6.14 -21.85 -38.69
N ASP A 444 6.74 -22.88 -39.27
CA ASP A 444 6.79 -23.07 -40.73
C ASP A 444 5.41 -23.23 -41.38
N SER A 445 4.38 -23.60 -40.61
CA SER A 445 2.98 -23.60 -41.06
C SER A 445 2.38 -22.20 -41.28
N GLY A 446 3.08 -21.15 -40.83
CA GLY A 446 2.59 -19.77 -40.83
C GLY A 446 1.84 -19.37 -39.56
N SER A 447 1.61 -20.28 -38.60
CA SER A 447 1.04 -19.94 -37.29
C SER A 447 2.06 -19.19 -36.43
N MET A 448 1.57 -18.25 -35.62
CA MET A 448 2.40 -17.58 -34.63
C MET A 448 2.41 -18.41 -33.35
N ALA A 449 3.59 -18.92 -33.00
CA ALA A 449 3.78 -19.91 -31.94
C ALA A 449 3.98 -19.30 -30.55
N GLY A 450 4.45 -18.06 -30.50
CA GLY A 450 4.61 -17.30 -29.27
C GLY A 450 5.13 -15.89 -29.53
N TYR A 451 5.02 -15.01 -28.55
CA TYR A 451 5.44 -13.63 -28.68
C TYR A 451 5.76 -12.99 -27.33
N THR A 452 6.42 -11.83 -27.38
CA THR A 452 6.57 -10.93 -26.25
C THR A 452 6.46 -9.47 -26.69
N GLU A 453 5.92 -8.63 -25.80
CA GLU A 453 5.76 -7.18 -26.03
C GLU A 453 6.42 -6.34 -24.94
N ILE A 454 7.05 -5.23 -25.33
CA ILE A 454 7.57 -4.20 -24.42
C ILE A 454 7.03 -2.85 -24.85
N LEU A 455 6.54 -2.07 -23.88
CA LEU A 455 6.20 -0.67 -24.08
C LEU A 455 7.36 0.19 -23.61
N ILE A 456 7.84 1.08 -24.46
CA ILE A 456 8.81 2.11 -24.12
C ILE A 456 8.05 3.43 -24.03
N PRO A 457 7.87 3.97 -22.81
CA PRO A 457 7.19 5.25 -22.65
C PRO A 457 7.93 6.38 -23.37
N ARG A 458 7.20 7.43 -23.75
CA ARG A 458 7.80 8.67 -24.26
C ARG A 458 8.95 9.14 -23.35
N GLY A 459 10.08 9.49 -23.96
CA GLY A 459 11.29 9.91 -23.24
C GLY A 459 12.26 8.77 -22.91
N ALA A 460 11.87 7.51 -23.16
CA ALA A 460 12.70 6.31 -22.99
C ALA A 460 13.37 6.25 -21.60
N PRO A 461 12.57 6.12 -20.52
CA PRO A 461 13.11 6.05 -19.17
C PRO A 461 14.07 4.85 -19.02
N PRO A 462 14.96 4.88 -18.01
CA PRO A 462 15.93 3.81 -17.77
C PRO A 462 15.28 2.45 -17.51
N ARG A 463 14.02 2.42 -17.08
CA ARG A 463 13.23 1.21 -16.87
C ARG A 463 12.03 1.16 -17.80
N VAL A 464 11.85 0.04 -18.49
CA VAL A 464 10.67 -0.26 -19.34
C VAL A 464 9.90 -1.46 -18.81
N GLN A 465 8.62 -1.55 -19.17
CA GLN A 465 7.76 -2.65 -18.74
C GLN A 465 7.56 -3.65 -19.88
N GLN A 466 7.80 -4.92 -19.57
CA GLN A 466 7.43 -6.06 -20.39
C GLN A 466 6.04 -6.55 -19.97
N TYR A 467 5.12 -6.49 -20.93
CA TYR A 467 3.73 -6.89 -20.78
C TYR A 467 3.60 -8.37 -21.14
N ASP A 468 2.87 -8.68 -22.22
CA ASP A 468 2.54 -10.03 -22.61
C ASP A 468 3.79 -10.84 -22.98
N THR A 469 3.81 -12.09 -22.51
CA THR A 469 4.65 -13.14 -23.08
C THR A 469 3.85 -14.42 -23.11
N ALA A 470 3.47 -14.87 -24.30
CA ALA A 470 2.67 -16.07 -24.47
C ALA A 470 3.35 -17.07 -25.39
N VAL A 471 3.13 -18.35 -25.11
CA VAL A 471 3.39 -19.45 -26.06
C VAL A 471 2.07 -20.17 -26.25
N VAL A 472 1.65 -20.24 -27.52
CA VAL A 472 0.42 -20.89 -27.95
C VAL A 472 0.45 -22.38 -27.55
N PRO A 473 -0.63 -22.94 -26.96
CA PRO A 473 -0.62 -24.27 -26.35
C PRO A 473 0.04 -25.38 -27.18
N GLU A 474 -0.28 -25.44 -28.47
CA GLU A 474 0.21 -26.43 -29.43
C GLU A 474 1.73 -26.36 -29.66
N HIS A 475 2.35 -25.23 -29.32
CA HIS A 475 3.77 -24.96 -29.51
C HIS A 475 4.57 -24.94 -28.19
N ARG A 476 3.96 -25.22 -27.04
CA ARG A 476 4.64 -25.29 -25.75
C ARG A 476 5.68 -26.42 -25.71
N GLY A 477 6.67 -26.31 -24.82
CA GLY A 477 7.75 -27.31 -24.67
C GLY A 477 8.98 -27.12 -25.58
N HIS A 478 8.96 -26.14 -26.48
CA HIS A 478 10.07 -25.88 -27.43
C HIS A 478 11.01 -24.73 -27.02
N GLY A 479 10.92 -24.26 -25.76
CA GLY A 479 11.76 -23.16 -25.25
C GLY A 479 11.45 -21.77 -25.83
N LEU A 480 10.32 -21.60 -26.55
CA LEU A 480 10.02 -20.38 -27.30
C LEU A 480 9.85 -19.13 -26.42
N GLY A 481 9.29 -19.27 -25.21
CA GLY A 481 9.14 -18.15 -24.28
C GLY A 481 10.49 -17.55 -23.87
N LEU A 482 11.48 -18.39 -23.59
CA LEU A 482 12.85 -17.95 -23.32
C LEU A 482 13.47 -17.28 -24.54
N TRP A 483 13.24 -17.85 -25.73
CA TRP A 483 13.80 -17.37 -26.99
C TRP A 483 13.32 -15.96 -27.36
N VAL A 484 12.00 -15.73 -27.35
CA VAL A 484 11.44 -14.41 -27.71
C VAL A 484 11.85 -13.33 -26.71
N LYS A 485 11.93 -13.64 -25.41
CA LYS A 485 12.38 -12.71 -24.38
C LYS A 485 13.86 -12.38 -24.49
N ALA A 486 14.73 -13.36 -24.77
CA ALA A 486 16.15 -13.12 -25.01
C ALA A 486 16.38 -12.24 -26.24
N ALA A 487 15.67 -12.52 -27.33
CA ALA A 487 15.73 -11.71 -28.54
C ALA A 487 15.24 -10.27 -28.29
N MET A 488 14.17 -10.08 -27.51
CA MET A 488 13.70 -8.75 -27.10
C MET A 488 14.75 -8.01 -26.24
N ALA A 489 15.38 -8.67 -25.28
CA ALA A 489 16.42 -8.07 -24.45
C ALA A 489 17.64 -7.62 -25.29
N ASN A 490 18.07 -8.45 -26.24
CA ASN A 490 19.16 -8.08 -27.17
C ASN A 490 18.78 -6.90 -28.06
N ARG A 491 17.53 -6.90 -28.56
CA ARG A 491 17.00 -5.79 -29.36
C ARG A 491 17.03 -4.48 -28.59
N LEU A 492 16.57 -4.48 -27.33
CA LEU A 492 16.63 -3.30 -26.47
C LEU A 492 18.06 -2.81 -26.24
N ARG A 493 19.01 -3.72 -25.97
CA ARG A 493 20.43 -3.36 -25.79
C ARG A 493 21.02 -2.70 -27.03
N ALA A 494 20.62 -3.13 -28.22
CA ALA A 494 21.14 -2.62 -29.49
C ALA A 494 20.48 -1.31 -29.93
N GLU A 495 19.14 -1.23 -29.85
CA GLU A 495 18.36 -0.12 -30.40
C GLU A 495 18.06 0.98 -29.37
N TYR A 496 18.04 0.66 -28.07
CA TYR A 496 17.60 1.55 -27.00
C TYR A 496 18.58 1.55 -25.80
N PRO A 497 19.83 2.02 -25.98
CA PRO A 497 20.88 1.94 -24.96
C PRO A 497 20.60 2.74 -23.67
N ALA A 498 19.63 3.66 -23.69
CA ALA A 498 19.17 4.38 -22.50
C ALA A 498 18.35 3.48 -21.55
N VAL A 499 17.78 2.39 -22.06
CA VAL A 499 17.03 1.41 -21.27
C VAL A 499 18.04 0.46 -20.61
N VAL A 500 18.09 0.48 -19.27
CA VAL A 500 18.98 -0.36 -18.46
C VAL A 500 18.23 -1.41 -17.65
N GLU A 501 16.91 -1.27 -17.51
CA GLU A 501 16.05 -2.15 -16.73
C GLU A 501 14.82 -2.60 -17.53
N ILE A 502 14.49 -3.89 -17.46
CA ILE A 502 13.20 -4.44 -17.90
C ILE A 502 12.46 -4.95 -16.65
N GLU A 503 11.28 -4.41 -16.38
CA GLU A 503 10.36 -4.87 -15.34
C GLU A 503 9.25 -5.75 -15.94
N THR A 504 8.86 -6.79 -15.21
CA THR A 504 7.70 -7.63 -15.55
C THR A 504 7.08 -8.14 -14.26
N ASP A 505 5.84 -8.61 -14.30
CA ASP A 505 5.15 -9.21 -13.18
C ASP A 505 4.52 -10.55 -13.56
N ASN A 506 4.49 -11.48 -12.62
CA ASN A 506 3.87 -12.79 -12.80
C ASN A 506 3.15 -13.22 -11.53
N ALA A 507 2.08 -14.00 -11.72
CA ALA A 507 1.45 -14.73 -10.64
C ALA A 507 2.47 -15.61 -9.91
N ASP A 508 2.43 -15.62 -8.58
CA ASP A 508 3.34 -16.39 -7.73
C ASP A 508 3.28 -17.90 -8.02
N ASP A 509 2.16 -18.39 -8.58
CA ASP A 509 1.95 -19.78 -8.98
C ASP A 509 2.31 -20.08 -10.45
N ASN A 510 2.70 -19.07 -11.25
CA ASN A 510 3.17 -19.26 -12.63
C ASN A 510 4.62 -19.73 -12.68
N VAL A 511 4.86 -20.94 -12.17
CA VAL A 511 6.19 -21.55 -12.04
C VAL A 511 6.96 -21.56 -13.37
N HIS A 512 6.27 -21.75 -14.50
CA HIS A 512 6.92 -21.82 -15.81
C HIS A 512 7.49 -20.46 -16.25
N MET A 513 6.69 -19.38 -16.19
CA MET A 513 7.15 -18.07 -16.60
C MET A 513 8.21 -17.51 -15.64
N LEU A 514 8.07 -17.79 -14.34
CA LEU A 514 9.09 -17.47 -13.34
C LEU A 514 10.43 -18.17 -13.66
N ALA A 515 10.41 -19.45 -14.04
CA ALA A 515 11.62 -20.16 -14.45
C ALA A 515 12.27 -19.56 -15.71
N VAL A 516 11.47 -19.15 -16.71
CA VAL A 516 11.96 -18.44 -17.90
C VAL A 516 12.64 -17.12 -17.49
N ASN A 517 12.00 -16.33 -16.64
CA ASN A 517 12.52 -15.05 -16.18
C ASN A 517 13.82 -15.22 -15.38
N HIS A 518 13.87 -16.16 -14.44
CA HIS A 518 15.08 -16.45 -13.68
C HIS A 518 16.23 -16.95 -14.57
N ARG A 519 15.94 -17.73 -15.62
CA ARG A 519 16.96 -18.17 -16.58
C ARG A 519 17.60 -17.00 -17.34
N LEU A 520 16.83 -15.94 -17.60
CA LEU A 520 17.34 -14.70 -18.22
C LEU A 520 18.07 -13.78 -17.22
N GLY A 521 17.97 -14.05 -15.91
CA GLY A 521 18.59 -13.25 -14.87
C GLY A 521 17.65 -12.25 -14.17
N PHE A 522 16.33 -12.31 -14.42
CA PHE A 522 15.37 -11.49 -13.68
C PHE A 522 15.39 -11.84 -12.19
N ARG A 523 15.37 -10.81 -11.34
CA ARG A 523 15.34 -10.92 -9.88
C ARG A 523 14.06 -10.29 -9.34
N SER A 524 13.43 -10.96 -8.38
CA SER A 524 12.28 -10.39 -7.66
C SER A 524 12.74 -9.19 -6.84
N TYR A 525 11.95 -8.11 -6.84
CA TYR A 525 12.26 -6.92 -6.04
C TYR A 525 11.06 -6.35 -5.27
N ARG A 526 9.82 -6.66 -5.67
CA ARG A 526 8.61 -6.31 -4.91
C ARG A 526 7.48 -7.31 -5.15
N ARG A 527 6.47 -7.26 -4.29
CA ARG A 527 5.24 -8.05 -4.41
C ARG A 527 4.02 -7.15 -4.38
N THR A 528 3.02 -7.48 -5.17
CA THR A 528 1.68 -6.90 -5.09
C THR A 528 0.64 -8.00 -4.97
N CYS A 529 -0.58 -7.59 -4.67
CA CYS A 529 -1.75 -8.46 -4.75
C CYS A 529 -2.84 -7.77 -5.56
N GLU A 530 -3.60 -8.59 -6.29
CA GLU A 530 -4.87 -8.19 -6.86
C GLU A 530 -5.98 -8.54 -5.88
N LEU A 531 -6.83 -7.56 -5.66
CA LEU A 531 -7.92 -7.60 -4.71
C LEU A 531 -9.23 -7.46 -5.47
N GLN A 532 -10.25 -8.20 -5.08
CA GLN A 532 -11.57 -8.13 -5.70
C GLN A 532 -12.65 -7.84 -4.66
N LEU A 533 -13.54 -6.92 -4.99
CA LEU A 533 -14.80 -6.69 -4.29
C LEU A 533 -15.95 -7.09 -5.23
N ASP A 534 -16.79 -8.01 -4.75
CA ASP A 534 -18.06 -8.28 -5.42
C ASP A 534 -19.03 -7.14 -5.10
N VAL A 535 -19.54 -6.49 -6.14
CA VAL A 535 -20.44 -5.35 -6.04
C VAL A 535 -21.85 -5.87 -6.30
N PRO A 536 -22.72 -5.94 -5.28
CA PRO A 536 -24.09 -6.41 -5.47
C PRO A 536 -24.84 -5.50 -6.45
N ALA A 537 -25.65 -6.10 -7.31
CA ALA A 537 -26.63 -5.35 -8.08
C ALA A 537 -27.58 -4.63 -7.10
N THR A 538 -27.92 -3.37 -7.43
CA THR A 538 -28.92 -2.59 -6.70
C THR A 538 -30.31 -3.16 -6.82
#